data_AF-A0AA43IRC9-F1
#
_entry.id   AF-A0AA43IRC9-F1
#
_cell.length_a   1.000
_cell.length_b   1.000
_cell.length_c   1.000
_cell.angle_alpha   90.00
_cell.angle_beta   90.00
_cell.angle_gamma   90.00
#
_symmetry.space_group_name_H-M   'P 1'
#
loop_
_entity.id
_entity.type
_entity.pdbx_description
1 polymer ?
#
loop_
_entity_poly.entity_id
_entity_poly.type
_entity_poly.pdbx_seq_one_letter_code
_entity_poly.pdbx_strand_id
1 'polypeptide(L)'
;MTDELSERYEQHHRERRAEGEFVFVPERIPLFQAAIGRGKRVLDLGCRSGALSRHFLDGNEVVGLDVDRAALAKAEALGIQPVQANVEEPLPFEDASFDAVVAGELLEHLQFPDVLVAEIRRALRPGGVVVGSVPNAYRLQSRLRFALGRAPEDDPTHLHMFSPTDVRGLLAEFEDVRLSFVGGRYRRLHARLLARDLVFSARR
;
A
#
# COMPACT_ATOMS: atom_id res chain seq x y z
N MET A 1 -7.58 -18.10 -24.76
CA MET A 1 -6.21 -17.59 -24.44
C MET A 1 -6.20 -16.57 -23.30
N THR A 2 -7.32 -16.33 -22.61
CA THR A 2 -7.44 -15.41 -21.46
C THR A 2 -7.53 -16.11 -20.10
N ASP A 3 -7.95 -17.38 -20.05
CA ASP A 3 -8.09 -18.13 -18.79
C ASP A 3 -6.74 -18.57 -18.17
N GLU A 4 -5.77 -19.00 -18.98
CA GLU A 4 -4.49 -19.50 -18.46
C GLU A 4 -3.64 -18.41 -17.76
N LEU A 5 -3.84 -17.14 -18.11
CA LEU A 5 -3.16 -16.03 -17.43
C LEU A 5 -3.82 -15.74 -16.09
N SER A 6 -5.16 -15.65 -16.04
CA SER A 6 -5.91 -15.47 -14.78
C SER A 6 -5.71 -16.64 -13.82
N GLU A 7 -5.66 -17.88 -14.29
CA GLU A 7 -5.38 -19.05 -13.47
C GLU A 7 -3.94 -19.07 -12.93
N ARG A 8 -2.94 -18.71 -13.75
CA ARG A 8 -1.55 -18.54 -13.26
C ARG A 8 -1.43 -17.35 -12.29
N TYR A 9 -2.19 -16.28 -12.50
CA TYR A 9 -2.30 -15.16 -11.56
C TYR A 9 -2.89 -15.64 -10.23
N GLU A 10 -4.05 -16.30 -10.23
CA GLU A 10 -4.68 -16.82 -9.01
C GLU A 10 -3.84 -17.89 -8.30
N GLN A 11 -3.11 -18.71 -9.05
CA GLN A 11 -2.22 -19.72 -8.51
C GLN A 11 -0.95 -19.10 -7.90
N HIS A 12 -0.30 -18.17 -8.58
CA HIS A 12 0.83 -17.40 -8.03
C HIS A 12 0.42 -16.57 -6.82
N HIS A 13 -0.78 -15.98 -6.84
CA HIS A 13 -1.37 -15.31 -5.69
C HIS A 13 -1.68 -16.29 -4.55
N ARG A 14 -2.13 -17.53 -4.81
CA ARG A 14 -2.31 -18.57 -3.77
C ARG A 14 -1.00 -19.04 -3.15
N GLU A 15 0.04 -19.23 -3.96
CA GLU A 15 1.35 -19.70 -3.51
C GLU A 15 2.07 -18.63 -2.67
N ARG A 16 2.05 -17.35 -3.08
CA ARG A 16 2.58 -16.23 -2.25
C ARG A 16 1.63 -15.79 -1.12
N ARG A 17 0.32 -16.11 -1.19
CA ARG A 17 -0.63 -15.99 -0.05
C ARG A 17 -0.24 -16.92 1.10
N ALA A 18 0.29 -18.10 0.78
CA ALA A 18 0.81 -19.04 1.77
C ALA A 18 2.15 -18.63 2.39
N GLU A 19 3.02 -17.93 1.63
CA GLU A 19 4.40 -17.61 2.08
C GLU A 19 4.58 -16.25 2.78
N GLY A 20 3.56 -15.40 2.89
CA GLY A 20 3.60 -14.26 3.80
C GLY A 20 4.70 -13.22 3.49
N GLU A 21 5.15 -13.09 2.24
CA GLU A 21 6.07 -12.02 1.84
C GLU A 21 5.33 -10.68 1.70
N PHE A 22 4.93 -10.11 2.83
CA PHE A 22 4.98 -8.66 2.96
C PHE A 22 6.47 -8.32 3.01
N VAL A 23 7.00 -7.50 2.09
CA VAL A 23 8.37 -7.00 2.25
C VAL A 23 8.32 -6.03 3.42
N PHE A 24 8.48 -6.55 4.63
CA PHE A 24 8.41 -5.76 5.84
C PHE A 24 9.60 -4.82 5.84
N VAL A 25 9.35 -3.54 5.55
CA VAL A 25 10.32 -2.45 5.65
C VAL A 25 10.04 -1.76 6.99
N PRO A 26 10.74 -2.11 8.09
CA PRO A 26 10.42 -1.58 9.42
C PRO A 26 10.41 -0.05 9.46
N GLU A 27 11.22 0.60 8.61
CA GLU A 27 11.33 2.06 8.57
C GLU A 27 10.07 2.79 8.11
N ARG A 28 9.10 2.10 7.49
CA ARG A 28 7.82 2.73 7.12
C ARG A 28 6.87 2.89 8.31
N ILE A 29 6.93 1.98 9.28
CA ILE A 29 6.04 1.97 10.45
C ILE A 29 6.00 3.32 11.17
N PRO A 30 7.13 3.93 11.57
CA PRO A 30 7.08 5.21 12.29
C PRO A 30 6.51 6.34 11.44
N LEU A 31 6.68 6.31 10.11
CA LEU A 31 6.07 7.29 9.20
C LEU A 31 4.56 7.11 9.13
N PHE A 32 4.09 5.87 9.08
CA PHE A 32 2.66 5.56 9.07
C PHE A 32 2.01 5.96 10.40
N GLN A 33 2.63 5.59 11.53
CA GLN A 33 2.16 6.00 12.86
C GLN A 33 2.12 7.51 13.04
N ALA A 34 3.16 8.23 12.56
CA ALA A 34 3.20 9.69 12.64
C ALA A 34 2.13 10.37 11.76
N ALA A 35 1.82 9.80 10.59
CA ALA A 35 0.75 10.30 9.73
C ALA A 35 -0.64 10.05 10.33
N ILE A 36 -0.88 8.82 10.83
CA ILE A 36 -2.17 8.39 11.39
C ILE A 36 -2.47 9.09 12.72
N GLY A 37 -1.52 9.06 13.67
CA GLY A 37 -1.73 9.53 15.04
C GLY A 37 -2.47 8.51 15.92
N ARG A 38 -3.16 9.03 16.95
CA ARG A 38 -3.92 8.26 17.95
C ARG A 38 -5.37 8.74 18.02
N GLY A 39 -6.25 7.92 18.58
CA GLY A 39 -7.68 8.20 18.72
C GLY A 39 -8.40 8.24 17.39
N LYS A 40 -7.90 7.52 16.38
CA LYS A 40 -8.39 7.53 15.00
C LYS A 40 -9.15 6.27 14.67
N ARG A 41 -10.06 6.38 13.70
CA ARG A 41 -10.61 5.25 12.96
C ARG A 41 -9.83 5.07 11.66
N VAL A 42 -9.13 3.94 11.55
CA VAL A 42 -8.14 3.66 10.51
C VAL A 42 -8.64 2.52 9.63
N LEU A 43 -8.63 2.71 8.32
CA LEU A 43 -8.86 1.64 7.34
C LEU A 43 -7.51 1.19 6.78
N ASP A 44 -7.21 -0.09 6.82
CA ASP A 44 -6.04 -0.69 6.15
C ASP A 44 -6.50 -1.53 4.95
N LEU A 45 -6.17 -1.07 3.75
CA LEU A 45 -6.54 -1.69 2.48
C LEU A 45 -5.49 -2.74 2.09
N GLY A 46 -5.91 -3.99 1.87
CA GLY A 46 -5.00 -5.11 1.67
C GLY A 46 -4.32 -5.54 2.95
N CYS A 47 -5.03 -5.54 4.09
CA CYS A 47 -4.44 -5.74 5.41
C CYS A 47 -3.86 -7.16 5.62
N ARG A 48 -4.26 -8.13 4.79
CA ARG A 48 -3.93 -9.56 4.92
C ARG A 48 -4.12 -10.03 6.36
N SER A 49 -3.08 -10.58 6.97
CA SER A 49 -3.09 -11.09 8.35
C SER A 49 -2.81 -10.03 9.42
N GLY A 50 -2.83 -8.74 9.07
CA GLY A 50 -2.66 -7.65 10.03
C GLY A 50 -1.21 -7.34 10.44
N ALA A 51 -0.21 -7.83 9.69
CA ALA A 51 1.21 -7.67 10.06
C ALA A 51 1.64 -6.20 10.19
N LEU A 52 1.12 -5.34 9.31
CA LEU A 52 1.28 -3.89 9.38
C LEU A 52 0.27 -3.26 10.34
N SER A 53 -1.03 -3.59 10.19
CA SER A 53 -2.14 -2.95 10.90
C SER A 53 -2.03 -3.07 12.42
N ARG A 54 -1.41 -4.14 12.94
CA ARG A 54 -1.14 -4.31 14.38
C ARG A 54 -0.35 -3.17 15.01
N HIS A 55 0.45 -2.46 14.22
CA HIS A 55 1.25 -1.32 14.69
C HIS A 55 0.41 -0.05 14.90
N PHE A 56 -0.85 -0.05 14.48
CA PHE A 56 -1.77 1.08 14.62
C PHE A 56 -2.85 0.83 15.66
N LEU A 57 -2.99 -0.40 16.19
CA LEU A 57 -4.04 -0.76 17.16
C LEU A 57 -3.98 0.04 18.47
N ASP A 58 -2.79 0.43 18.91
CA ASP A 58 -2.64 1.14 20.18
C ASP A 58 -3.25 2.54 20.09
N GLY A 59 -4.45 2.67 20.67
CA GLY A 59 -5.21 3.91 20.74
C GLY A 59 -6.06 4.22 19.50
N ASN A 60 -6.17 3.32 18.53
CA ASN A 60 -7.02 3.50 17.34
C ASN A 60 -8.01 2.35 17.18
N GLU A 61 -9.10 2.63 16.47
CA GLU A 61 -9.98 1.61 15.92
C GLU A 61 -9.48 1.25 14.52
N VAL A 62 -9.06 0.00 14.30
CA VAL A 62 -8.50 -0.42 13.01
C VAL A 62 -9.46 -1.39 12.32
N VAL A 63 -9.85 -1.04 11.11
CA VAL A 63 -10.61 -1.87 10.17
C VAL A 63 -9.64 -2.35 9.09
N GLY A 64 -9.60 -3.66 8.86
CA GLY A 64 -8.76 -4.27 7.85
C GLY A 64 -9.62 -4.84 6.72
N LEU A 65 -9.33 -4.44 5.48
CA LEU A 65 -10.03 -4.91 4.29
C LEU A 65 -9.09 -5.79 3.45
N ASP A 66 -9.53 -7.00 3.10
CA ASP A 66 -8.80 -7.90 2.18
C ASP A 66 -9.76 -8.88 1.49
N VAL A 67 -9.35 -9.47 0.38
CA VAL A 67 -10.12 -10.53 -0.31
C VAL A 67 -9.92 -11.90 0.34
N ASP A 68 -8.76 -12.12 1.01
CA ASP A 68 -8.38 -13.38 1.62
C ASP A 68 -8.99 -13.55 3.02
N ARG A 69 -10.10 -14.31 3.08
CA ARG A 69 -10.79 -14.65 4.32
C ARG A 69 -9.90 -15.33 5.36
N ALA A 70 -8.97 -16.19 4.94
CA ALA A 70 -8.11 -16.91 5.88
C ALA A 70 -7.07 -15.97 6.52
N ALA A 71 -6.59 -14.99 5.76
CA ALA A 71 -5.74 -13.93 6.28
C ALA A 71 -6.53 -13.01 7.25
N LEU A 72 -7.75 -12.62 6.87
CA LEU A 72 -8.63 -11.78 7.72
C LEU A 72 -8.94 -12.43 9.08
N ALA A 73 -9.15 -13.74 9.13
CA ALA A 73 -9.34 -14.45 10.41
C ALA A 73 -8.13 -14.30 11.35
N LYS A 74 -6.90 -14.24 10.80
CA LYS A 74 -5.69 -13.98 11.58
C LYS A 74 -5.61 -12.51 12.03
N ALA A 75 -6.03 -11.57 11.18
CA ALA A 75 -6.09 -10.15 11.53
C ALA A 75 -7.11 -9.91 12.65
N GLU A 76 -8.28 -10.56 12.60
CA GLU A 76 -9.32 -10.50 13.63
C GLU A 76 -8.79 -10.96 14.98
N ALA A 77 -8.01 -12.04 15.02
CA ALA A 77 -7.37 -12.53 16.25
C ALA A 77 -6.36 -11.53 16.86
N LEU A 78 -5.92 -10.52 16.10
CA LEU A 78 -5.08 -9.42 16.60
C LEU A 78 -5.89 -8.22 17.10
N GLY A 79 -7.22 -8.24 16.96
CA GLY A 79 -8.11 -7.12 17.34
C GLY A 79 -8.40 -6.13 16.20
N ILE A 80 -8.11 -6.50 14.95
CA ILE A 80 -8.46 -5.71 13.76
C ILE A 80 -9.87 -6.11 13.32
N GLN A 81 -10.75 -5.15 13.01
CA GLN A 81 -12.09 -5.47 12.51
C GLN A 81 -12.01 -5.92 11.04
N PRO A 82 -12.32 -7.18 10.70
CA PRO A 82 -12.14 -7.68 9.34
C PRO A 82 -13.31 -7.29 8.43
N VAL A 83 -13.00 -6.91 7.19
CA VAL A 83 -13.97 -6.67 6.11
C VAL A 83 -13.50 -7.41 4.87
N GLN A 84 -14.28 -8.38 4.41
CA GLN A 84 -13.96 -9.11 3.18
C GLN A 84 -14.51 -8.35 1.97
N ALA A 85 -13.65 -7.76 1.16
CA ALA A 85 -14.01 -7.05 -0.06
C ALA A 85 -12.82 -6.91 -1.02
N ASN A 86 -13.11 -6.65 -2.30
CA ASN A 86 -12.10 -6.36 -3.30
C ASN A 86 -11.89 -4.83 -3.41
N VAL A 87 -10.64 -4.37 -3.34
CA VAL A 87 -10.29 -2.95 -3.49
C VAL A 87 -10.43 -2.44 -4.91
N GLU A 88 -10.53 -3.33 -5.90
CA GLU A 88 -10.84 -2.96 -7.28
C GLU A 88 -12.35 -2.77 -7.52
N GLU A 89 -13.17 -3.03 -6.51
CA GLU A 89 -14.61 -2.75 -6.49
C GLU A 89 -14.91 -1.54 -5.57
N PRO A 90 -16.09 -0.91 -5.70
CA PRO A 90 -16.49 0.17 -4.79
C PRO A 90 -16.37 -0.26 -3.33
N LEU A 91 -15.73 0.57 -2.49
CA LEU A 91 -15.46 0.19 -1.11
C LEU A 91 -16.78 0.15 -0.31
N PRO A 92 -17.02 -0.88 0.52
CA PRO A 92 -18.28 -1.09 1.24
C PRO A 92 -18.38 -0.20 2.50
N PHE A 93 -18.06 1.09 2.36
CA PHE A 93 -18.05 2.07 3.44
C PHE A 93 -18.79 3.33 3.01
N GLU A 94 -19.44 3.97 3.96
CA GLU A 94 -20.05 5.29 3.76
C GLU A 94 -18.98 6.37 3.58
N ASP A 95 -19.38 7.48 2.98
CA ASP A 95 -18.53 8.66 2.84
C ASP A 95 -18.07 9.15 4.22
N ALA A 96 -16.84 9.66 4.31
CA ALA A 96 -16.30 10.26 5.53
C ALA A 96 -16.37 9.35 6.78
N SER A 97 -16.12 8.05 6.60
CA SER A 97 -16.13 7.05 7.67
C SER A 97 -14.82 6.90 8.44
N PHE A 98 -13.70 7.36 7.89
CA PHE A 98 -12.36 7.11 8.42
C PHE A 98 -11.55 8.38 8.64
N ASP A 99 -10.75 8.43 9.70
CA ASP A 99 -9.80 9.52 9.93
C ASP A 99 -8.47 9.28 9.20
N ALA A 100 -8.13 8.01 8.96
CA ALA A 100 -6.96 7.62 8.21
C ALA A 100 -7.21 6.39 7.33
N VAL A 101 -6.58 6.36 6.16
CA VAL A 101 -6.57 5.19 5.27
C VAL A 101 -5.12 4.81 4.95
N VAL A 102 -4.83 3.51 5.05
CA VAL A 102 -3.52 2.91 4.80
C VAL A 102 -3.57 2.11 3.50
N ALA A 103 -2.60 2.34 2.61
CA ALA A 103 -2.40 1.60 1.36
C ALA A 103 -0.92 1.22 1.21
N GLY A 104 -0.46 0.22 1.98
CA GLY A 104 0.94 -0.20 2.00
C GLY A 104 1.24 -1.32 1.00
N GLU A 105 2.04 -1.04 -0.02
CA GLU A 105 2.39 -2.01 -1.09
C GLU A 105 1.17 -2.60 -1.80
N LEU A 106 0.18 -1.72 -2.05
CA LEU A 106 -1.08 -2.10 -2.68
C LEU A 106 -1.22 -1.52 -4.09
N LEU A 107 -0.95 -0.23 -4.26
CA LEU A 107 -1.30 0.51 -5.50
C LEU A 107 -0.61 -0.06 -6.75
N GLU A 108 0.59 -0.61 -6.60
CA GLU A 108 1.39 -1.18 -7.70
C GLU A 108 0.80 -2.47 -8.28
N HIS A 109 -0.13 -3.11 -7.55
CA HIS A 109 -0.78 -4.35 -7.92
C HIS A 109 -2.14 -4.14 -8.60
N LEU A 110 -2.67 -2.91 -8.60
CA LEU A 110 -4.03 -2.62 -9.06
C LEU A 110 -4.07 -2.32 -10.56
N GLN A 111 -5.15 -2.69 -11.23
CA GLN A 111 -5.37 -2.29 -12.62
C GLN A 111 -5.58 -0.78 -12.74
N PHE A 112 -6.39 -0.21 -11.83
CA PHE A 112 -6.79 1.20 -11.84
C PHE A 112 -6.55 1.86 -10.47
N PRO A 113 -5.29 2.22 -10.15
CA PRO A 113 -4.93 2.79 -8.84
C PRO A 113 -5.59 4.16 -8.58
N ASP A 114 -5.86 4.94 -9.63
CA ASP A 114 -6.59 6.21 -9.58
C ASP A 114 -8.03 6.06 -9.07
N VAL A 115 -8.72 4.99 -9.47
CA VAL A 115 -10.07 4.66 -9.00
C VAL A 115 -10.06 4.38 -7.51
N LEU A 116 -9.11 3.58 -7.01
CA LEU A 116 -8.99 3.34 -5.58
C LEU A 116 -8.64 4.63 -4.83
N VAL A 117 -7.75 5.47 -5.36
CA VAL A 117 -7.39 6.74 -4.72
C VAL A 117 -8.59 7.68 -4.60
N ALA A 118 -9.50 7.69 -5.58
CA ALA A 118 -10.77 8.41 -5.49
C ALA A 118 -11.68 7.85 -4.39
N GLU A 119 -11.80 6.53 -4.27
CA GLU A 119 -12.55 5.86 -3.20
C GLU A 119 -11.94 6.11 -1.81
N ILE A 120 -10.62 6.11 -1.69
CA ILE A 120 -9.90 6.49 -0.47
C ILE A 120 -10.30 7.91 -0.06
N ARG A 121 -10.27 8.85 -1.03
CA ARG A 121 -10.69 10.23 -0.78
C ARG A 121 -12.14 10.29 -0.32
N ARG A 122 -13.06 9.53 -0.93
CA ARG A 122 -14.48 9.48 -0.53
C ARG A 122 -14.66 8.96 0.90
N ALA A 123 -13.96 7.89 1.26
CA ALA A 123 -14.06 7.23 2.57
C ALA A 123 -13.42 8.03 3.72
N LEU A 124 -12.42 8.87 3.43
CA LEU A 124 -11.77 9.73 4.43
C LEU A 124 -12.68 10.87 4.89
N ARG A 125 -12.68 11.21 6.18
CA ARG A 125 -13.31 12.45 6.67
C ARG A 125 -12.60 13.69 6.09
N PRO A 126 -13.26 14.85 5.99
CA PRO A 126 -12.55 16.11 5.73
C PRO A 126 -11.40 16.30 6.71
N GLY A 127 -10.19 16.58 6.21
CA GLY A 127 -8.99 16.66 7.03
C GLY A 127 -8.37 15.31 7.43
N GLY A 128 -8.95 14.19 7.01
CA GLY A 128 -8.40 12.85 7.17
C GLY A 128 -7.16 12.63 6.31
N VAL A 129 -6.40 11.56 6.60
CA VAL A 129 -5.08 11.32 5.99
C VAL A 129 -5.03 9.99 5.24
N VAL A 130 -4.50 10.00 4.02
CA VAL A 130 -4.02 8.77 3.38
C VAL A 130 -2.53 8.61 3.64
N VAL A 131 -2.09 7.40 3.97
CA VAL A 131 -0.68 7.04 4.06
C VAL A 131 -0.43 5.70 3.38
N GLY A 132 0.67 5.58 2.65
CA GLY A 132 0.95 4.35 1.92
C GLY A 132 2.40 4.24 1.50
N SER A 133 2.71 3.14 0.82
CA SER A 133 4.04 2.92 0.25
C SER A 133 3.96 2.19 -1.07
N VAL A 134 4.89 2.50 -1.96
CA VAL A 134 5.13 1.79 -3.22
C VAL A 134 6.62 1.53 -3.40
N PRO A 135 7.02 0.47 -4.11
CA PRO A 135 8.41 0.23 -4.49
C PRO A 135 8.99 1.42 -5.26
N ASN A 136 10.24 1.77 -4.98
CA ASN A 136 10.97 2.78 -5.76
C ASN A 136 11.54 2.13 -7.04
N ALA A 137 10.67 1.98 -8.03
CA ALA A 137 11.00 1.35 -9.32
C ALA A 137 12.10 2.10 -10.11
N TYR A 138 12.39 3.36 -9.77
CA TYR A 138 13.37 4.23 -10.45
C TYR A 138 14.72 4.35 -9.73
N ARG A 139 15.01 3.47 -8.77
CA ARG A 139 16.31 3.40 -8.09
C ARG A 139 17.44 3.03 -9.06
N LEU A 140 18.68 3.37 -8.67
CA LEU A 140 19.88 3.23 -9.52
C LEU A 140 20.06 1.80 -10.03
N GLN A 141 19.81 0.79 -9.18
CA GLN A 141 19.88 -0.61 -9.62
C GLN A 141 18.91 -0.90 -10.77
N SER A 142 17.65 -0.46 -10.67
CA SER A 142 16.64 -0.65 -11.72
C SER A 142 17.04 0.07 -13.01
N ARG A 143 17.61 1.27 -12.91
CA ARG A 143 18.17 2.00 -14.07
C ARG A 143 19.33 1.26 -14.73
N LEU A 144 20.24 0.71 -13.95
CA LEU A 144 21.37 -0.07 -14.47
C LEU A 144 20.90 -1.36 -15.14
N ARG A 145 19.92 -2.06 -14.55
CA ARG A 145 19.31 -3.25 -15.19
C ARG A 145 18.70 -2.90 -16.53
N PHE A 146 17.88 -1.84 -16.58
CA PHE A 146 17.29 -1.35 -17.81
C PHE A 146 18.35 -0.99 -18.86
N ALA A 147 19.39 -0.25 -18.47
CA ALA A 147 20.51 0.10 -19.35
C ALA A 147 21.26 -1.13 -19.89
N LEU A 148 21.25 -2.25 -19.16
CA LEU A 148 21.81 -3.54 -19.56
C LEU A 148 20.80 -4.44 -20.29
N GLY A 149 19.64 -3.91 -20.71
CA GLY A 149 18.60 -4.67 -21.43
C GLY A 149 17.86 -5.70 -20.57
N ARG A 150 17.91 -5.57 -19.24
CA ARG A 150 17.21 -6.45 -18.30
C ARG A 150 15.95 -5.78 -17.77
N ALA A 151 14.98 -6.59 -17.35
CA ALA A 151 13.80 -6.09 -16.66
C ALA A 151 14.22 -5.23 -15.43
N PRO A 152 13.65 -4.02 -15.26
CA PRO A 152 13.99 -3.12 -14.17
C PRO A 152 13.47 -3.61 -12.80
N GLU A 153 12.42 -4.43 -12.81
CA GLU A 153 11.79 -5.10 -11.67
C GLU A 153 11.66 -6.60 -11.98
N ASP A 154 11.75 -7.45 -10.96
CA ASP A 154 11.59 -8.91 -11.10
C ASP A 154 10.22 -9.40 -10.66
N ASP A 155 9.41 -8.58 -10.00
CA ASP A 155 8.10 -9.01 -9.50
C ASP A 155 7.06 -8.98 -10.63
N PRO A 156 6.51 -10.13 -11.05
CA PRO A 156 5.53 -10.20 -12.12
C PRO A 156 4.16 -9.64 -11.72
N THR A 157 3.89 -9.40 -10.42
CA THR A 157 2.61 -8.87 -9.96
C THR A 157 2.57 -7.34 -9.90
N HIS A 158 3.71 -6.67 -10.08
CA HIS A 158 3.72 -5.21 -10.20
C HIS A 158 3.22 -4.79 -11.59
N LEU A 159 1.98 -4.32 -11.65
CA LEU A 159 1.39 -3.75 -12.87
C LEU A 159 1.92 -2.34 -13.13
N HIS A 160 2.31 -1.62 -12.07
CA HIS A 160 2.78 -0.24 -12.15
C HIS A 160 4.15 -0.04 -11.53
N MET A 161 5.00 0.70 -12.24
CA MET A 161 6.28 1.21 -11.73
C MET A 161 6.15 2.68 -11.39
N PHE A 162 5.92 2.99 -10.10
CA PHE A 162 5.70 4.38 -9.69
C PHE A 162 6.99 5.17 -9.52
N SER A 163 7.03 6.34 -10.16
CA SER A 163 7.96 7.41 -9.82
C SER A 163 7.38 8.32 -8.74
N PRO A 164 8.21 9.14 -8.08
CA PRO A 164 7.72 10.19 -7.18
C PRO A 164 6.76 11.18 -7.84
N THR A 165 6.86 11.37 -9.16
CA THR A 165 5.96 12.25 -9.91
C THR A 165 4.60 11.58 -10.11
N ASP A 166 4.59 10.28 -10.41
CA ASP A 166 3.35 9.51 -10.61
C ASP A 166 2.53 9.43 -9.32
N VAL A 167 3.19 9.19 -8.18
CA VAL A 167 2.52 9.21 -6.87
C VAL A 167 1.93 10.59 -6.56
N ARG A 168 2.61 11.68 -6.93
CA ARG A 168 2.03 13.03 -6.80
C ARG A 168 0.84 13.25 -7.72
N GLY A 169 0.89 12.70 -8.93
CA GLY A 169 -0.22 12.75 -9.89
C GLY A 169 -1.45 12.01 -9.37
N LEU A 170 -1.27 10.81 -8.81
CA LEU A 170 -2.36 10.06 -8.17
C LEU A 170 -2.99 10.85 -7.02
N LEU A 171 -2.17 11.55 -6.23
CA LEU A 171 -2.63 12.33 -5.08
C LEU A 171 -2.94 13.79 -5.42
N ALA A 172 -3.18 14.15 -6.70
CA ALA A 172 -3.40 15.53 -7.11
C ALA A 172 -4.62 16.21 -6.47
N GLU A 173 -5.65 15.42 -6.14
CA GLU A 173 -6.89 15.88 -5.48
C GLU A 173 -6.79 15.92 -3.95
N PHE A 174 -5.57 15.72 -3.40
CA PHE A 174 -5.26 15.80 -1.97
C PHE A 174 -4.34 16.98 -1.66
N GLU A 175 -4.41 17.44 -0.42
CA GLU A 175 -3.57 18.50 0.13
C GLU A 175 -2.34 17.93 0.86
N ASP A 176 -1.35 18.78 1.15
CA ASP A 176 -0.19 18.45 1.98
C ASP A 176 0.59 17.17 1.56
N VAL A 177 0.70 16.90 0.26
CA VAL A 177 1.36 15.68 -0.26
C VAL A 177 2.85 15.61 0.12
N ARG A 178 3.19 14.69 1.03
CA ARG A 178 4.54 14.41 1.51
C ARG A 178 5.03 13.08 0.97
N LEU A 179 6.30 13.06 0.56
CA LEU A 179 6.99 11.87 0.10
C LEU A 179 8.26 11.65 0.93
N SER A 180 8.48 10.42 1.37
CA SER A 180 9.64 9.98 2.13
C SER A 180 10.26 8.75 1.49
N PHE A 181 11.59 8.73 1.39
CA PHE A 181 12.34 7.64 0.76
C PHE A 181 12.95 6.76 1.84
N VAL A 182 12.58 5.48 1.88
CA VAL A 182 12.98 4.53 2.95
C VAL A 182 13.57 3.25 2.39
N GLY A 183 14.17 2.45 3.28
CA GLY A 183 14.89 1.23 2.90
C GLY A 183 16.19 1.50 2.14
N GLY A 184 17.06 0.50 2.05
CA GLY A 184 18.33 0.59 1.31
C GLY A 184 19.51 1.07 2.15
N ARG A 185 20.59 0.27 2.17
CA ARG A 185 21.81 0.47 2.96
C ARG A 185 22.46 1.85 2.75
N TYR A 186 22.39 2.37 1.53
CA TYR A 186 23.10 3.59 1.13
C TYR A 186 22.15 4.77 0.87
N ARG A 187 20.88 4.71 1.31
CA ARG A 187 19.88 5.76 1.02
C ARG A 187 20.32 7.17 1.44
N ARG A 188 21.14 7.29 2.50
CA ARG A 188 21.65 8.57 2.99
C ARG A 188 22.57 9.30 2.01
N LEU A 189 23.19 8.58 1.08
CA LEU A 189 24.04 9.19 0.05
C LEU A 189 23.20 9.87 -1.04
N HIS A 190 22.09 9.23 -1.45
CA HIS A 190 21.16 9.81 -2.42
C HIS A 190 19.79 9.11 -2.35
N ALA A 191 18.87 9.66 -1.56
CA ALA A 191 17.62 8.98 -1.20
C ALA A 191 16.78 8.56 -2.41
N ARG A 192 16.62 9.45 -3.41
CA ARG A 192 15.83 9.14 -4.62
C ARG A 192 16.40 7.99 -5.46
N LEU A 193 17.71 7.77 -5.41
CA LEU A 193 18.40 6.78 -6.24
C LEU A 193 18.68 5.48 -5.50
N LEU A 194 18.74 5.51 -4.16
CA LEU A 194 19.25 4.40 -3.36
C LEU A 194 18.23 3.87 -2.35
N ALA A 195 17.12 4.57 -2.14
CA ALA A 195 16.00 4.04 -1.36
C ALA A 195 15.30 2.91 -2.10
N ARG A 196 14.82 1.93 -1.33
CA ARG A 196 14.05 0.80 -1.86
C ARG A 196 12.60 1.17 -2.09
N ASP A 197 12.05 2.02 -1.21
CA ASP A 197 10.62 2.27 -1.16
C ASP A 197 10.35 3.77 -1.05
N LEU A 198 9.20 4.16 -1.59
CA LEU A 198 8.62 5.48 -1.48
C LEU A 198 7.40 5.40 -0.56
N VAL A 199 7.47 6.07 0.58
CA VAL A 199 6.33 6.28 1.48
C VAL A 199 5.70 7.61 1.14
N PHE A 200 4.38 7.66 1.10
CA PHE A 200 3.62 8.88 0.85
C PHE A 200 2.58 9.11 1.93
N SER A 201 2.25 10.37 2.18
CA SER A 201 1.05 10.76 2.90
C SER A 201 0.45 12.04 2.34
N ALA A 202 -0.87 12.18 2.43
CA ALA A 202 -1.61 13.36 1.97
C ALA A 202 -2.92 13.53 2.76
N ARG A 203 -3.49 14.74 2.77
CA ARG A 203 -4.71 15.09 3.52
C ARG A 203 -5.89 15.28 2.56
N ARG A 204 -7.08 14.78 2.94
CA ARG A 204 -8.34 15.06 2.24
C ARG A 204 -8.81 16.49 2.52
#